data_AF-A0A3N0D8Q9-F1
#
_entry.id   AF-A0A3N0D8Q9-F1
#
_cell.length_a   1.000
_cell.length_b   1.000
_cell.length_c   1.000
_cell.angle_alpha   90.00
_cell.angle_beta   90.00
_cell.angle_gamma   90.00
#
_symmetry.space_group_name_H-M   'P 1'
#
loop_
_entity.id
_entity.type
_entity.pdbx_description
1 polymer ?
#
loop_
_entity_poly.entity_id
_entity_poly.type
_entity_poly.pdbx_seq_one_letter_code
_entity_poly.pdbx_strand_id
1 'polypeptide(L)'
;MRDAIARTLSWVLSVLAPCRPGRHSAAHFAAQTPEPEPVSPWGRPWTGPSSAQVRAIFRDEQTRELPALQRERLWATQFAALGVDYDFPTMDLGSVVTREKVAA
;
A
#
# COMPACT_ATOMS: atom_id res chain seq x y z
N MET A 1 28.28 42.13 -23.67
CA MET A 1 29.57 41.42 -23.43
C MET A 1 29.35 40.02 -22.86
N ARG A 2 28.55 39.85 -21.80
CA ARG A 2 28.22 38.54 -21.21
C ARG A 2 27.57 37.56 -22.19
N ASP A 3 26.69 38.04 -23.06
CA ASP A 3 26.01 37.18 -24.06
C ASP A 3 26.96 36.66 -25.15
N ALA A 4 28.00 37.43 -25.47
CA ALA A 4 29.01 37.01 -26.43
C ALA A 4 29.86 35.87 -25.83
N ILE A 5 30.24 36.00 -24.55
CA ILE A 5 30.97 34.97 -23.82
C ILE A 5 30.11 33.71 -23.65
N ALA A 6 28.82 33.86 -23.31
CA ALA A 6 27.92 32.72 -23.19
C ALA A 6 27.77 31.97 -24.52
N ARG A 7 27.60 32.69 -25.64
CA ARG A 7 27.51 32.08 -26.98
C ARG A 7 28.78 31.36 -27.40
N THR A 8 29.95 31.95 -27.17
CA THR A 8 31.22 31.30 -27.52
C THR A 8 31.46 30.05 -26.68
N LEU A 9 31.17 30.10 -25.38
CA LEU A 9 31.28 28.93 -24.50
C LEU A 9 30.30 27.83 -24.88
N SER A 10 29.03 28.15 -25.16
CA SER A 10 28.04 27.17 -25.61
C SER A 10 28.42 26.53 -26.95
N TRP A 11 29.00 27.31 -27.88
CA TRP A 11 29.46 26.79 -29.17
C TRP A 11 30.66 25.84 -28.99
N VAL A 12 31.68 26.26 -28.23
CA VAL A 12 32.85 25.44 -27.92
C VAL A 12 32.44 24.13 -27.22
N LEU A 13 31.52 24.20 -26.25
CA LEU A 13 31.00 23.02 -25.54
C LEU A 13 30.23 22.08 -26.47
N SER A 14 29.43 22.62 -27.39
CA SER A 14 28.65 21.82 -28.35
C SER A 14 29.54 21.07 -29.34
N VAL A 15 30.73 21.59 -29.65
CA VAL A 15 31.73 20.94 -30.53
C VAL A 15 32.57 19.92 -29.77
N LEU A 16 33.02 20.24 -28.55
CA LEU A 16 33.91 19.38 -27.76
C LEU A 16 33.19 18.20 -27.09
N ALA A 17 31.92 18.35 -26.77
CA ALA A 17 31.11 17.31 -26.14
C ALA A 17 29.78 17.23 -26.88
N PRO A 18 29.64 16.39 -27.93
CA PRO A 18 28.36 16.21 -28.60
C PRO A 18 27.34 15.79 -27.55
N CYS A 19 26.41 16.70 -27.24
CA CYS A 19 25.40 16.52 -26.23
C CYS A 19 24.45 15.41 -26.69
N ARG A 20 24.80 14.16 -26.38
CA ARG A 20 23.87 13.05 -26.55
C ARG A 20 22.66 13.36 -25.67
N PRO A 21 21.44 13.30 -26.21
CA PRO A 21 20.24 13.48 -25.40
C PRO A 21 20.30 12.50 -24.23
N GLY A 22 20.45 13.05 -23.02
CA GLY A 22 20.54 12.24 -21.80
C GLY A 22 19.22 11.53 -21.51
N ARG A 23 19.25 10.59 -20.58
CA ARG A 23 18.08 9.80 -20.16
C ARG A 23 16.90 10.63 -19.62
N HIS A 24 17.13 11.91 -19.33
CA HIS A 24 16.13 12.88 -18.86
C HIS A 24 15.79 13.95 -19.91
N SER A 25 16.27 13.82 -21.15
CA SER A 25 15.94 14.75 -22.22
C SER A 25 14.55 14.44 -22.80
N ALA A 26 13.85 15.48 -23.25
CA ALA A 26 12.55 15.32 -23.93
C ALA A 26 12.65 14.41 -25.16
N ALA A 27 13.77 14.44 -25.88
CA ALA A 27 14.03 13.55 -27.02
C ALA A 27 14.09 12.07 -26.62
N HIS A 28 14.65 11.75 -25.44
CA HIS A 28 14.69 10.39 -24.91
C HIS A 28 13.29 9.88 -24.54
N PHE A 29 12.43 10.73 -23.98
CA PHE A 29 11.03 10.37 -23.70
C PHE A 29 10.19 10.25 -24.97
N ALA A 30 10.41 11.12 -25.96
CA ALA A 30 9.70 11.06 -27.24
C ALA A 30 10.05 9.82 -28.08
N ALA A 31 11.26 9.27 -27.89
CA ALA A 31 11.71 8.05 -28.57
C ALA A 31 11.23 6.76 -27.87
N GLN A 32 10.67 6.83 -26.66
CA GLN A 32 10.13 5.66 -25.97
C GLN A 32 8.71 5.39 -26.44
N THR A 33 8.49 4.20 -27.01
CA THR A 33 7.15 3.64 -27.15
C THR A 33 6.64 3.30 -25.75
N PRO A 34 5.44 3.75 -25.33
CA PRO A 34 4.90 3.40 -24.03
C PRO A 34 4.69 1.88 -23.95
N GLU A 35 5.50 1.21 -23.16
CA GLU A 35 5.30 -0.18 -22.78
C GLU A 35 4.16 -0.25 -21.75
N PRO A 36 3.26 -1.25 -21.81
CA PRO A 36 2.22 -1.39 -20.79
C PRO A 36 2.87 -1.49 -19.41
N GLU A 37 2.49 -0.59 -18.50
CA GLU A 37 2.99 -0.62 -17.13
C GLU A 37 2.66 -1.97 -16.47
N PRO A 38 3.62 -2.57 -15.74
CA PRO A 38 3.35 -3.80 -15.02
C PRO A 38 2.22 -3.57 -14.02
N VAL A 39 1.25 -4.49 -14.00
CA VAL A 39 0.13 -4.43 -13.06
C VAL A 39 0.68 -4.56 -11.64
N SER A 40 0.85 -3.43 -10.96
CA SER A 40 1.27 -3.41 -9.57
C SER A 40 0.11 -3.92 -8.71
N PRO A 41 0.34 -4.92 -7.82
CA PRO A 41 -0.67 -5.33 -6.85
C PRO A 41 -1.07 -4.17 -5.90
N TRP A 42 -0.22 -3.14 -5.81
CA TRP A 42 -0.45 -1.92 -5.04
C TRP A 42 -1.09 -0.79 -5.86
N GLY A 43 -1.29 -0.99 -7.16
CA GLY A 43 -1.96 -0.03 -8.04
C GLY A 43 -3.48 -0.03 -7.84
N ARG A 44 -4.04 -1.06 -7.22
CA ARG A 44 -5.44 -1.11 -6.83
C ARG A 44 -5.62 -0.66 -5.38
N PRO A 45 -6.61 0.21 -5.10
CA PRO A 45 -6.98 0.51 -3.74
C PRO A 45 -7.44 -0.77 -3.03
N TRP A 46 -7.15 -0.86 -1.73
CA TRP A 46 -7.53 -2.00 -0.90
C TRP A 46 -9.05 -2.22 -0.96
N THR A 47 -9.47 -3.36 -1.49
CA THR A 47 -10.87 -3.79 -1.52
C THR A 47 -11.24 -4.43 -0.19
N GLY A 48 -11.50 -3.60 0.82
CA GLY A 48 -12.02 -4.01 2.13
C GLY A 48 -13.54 -3.82 2.25
N PRO A 49 -14.16 -4.33 3.33
CA PRO A 49 -15.57 -4.06 3.59
C PRO A 49 -15.82 -2.57 3.76
N SER A 50 -16.99 -2.12 3.30
CA SER A 50 -17.40 -0.73 3.45
C SER A 50 -17.69 -0.38 4.91
N SER A 51 -17.55 0.90 5.27
CA SER A 51 -17.90 1.38 6.61
C SER A 51 -19.37 1.14 6.96
N ALA A 52 -20.26 1.11 5.96
CA ALA A 52 -21.67 0.77 6.14
C ALA A 52 -21.86 -0.69 6.56
N GLN A 53 -21.16 -1.63 5.92
CA GLN A 53 -21.18 -3.06 6.28
C GLN A 53 -20.66 -3.28 7.70
N VAL A 54 -19.52 -2.67 8.04
CA VAL A 54 -18.93 -2.79 9.38
C VAL A 54 -19.88 -2.25 10.46
N ARG A 55 -20.53 -1.09 10.22
CA ARG A 55 -21.50 -0.53 11.16
C ARG A 55 -22.78 -1.36 11.29
N ALA A 56 -23.14 -2.17 10.28
CA ALA A 56 -24.29 -3.05 10.38
C ALA A 56 -24.03 -4.16 11.43
N ILE A 57 -22.83 -4.74 11.43
CA ILE A 57 -22.40 -5.78 12.40
C ILE A 57 -22.53 -5.28 13.85
N PHE A 58 -22.04 -4.07 14.14
CA PHE A 58 -22.10 -3.51 15.50
C PHE A 58 -23.48 -3.00 15.94
N ARG A 59 -24.37 -2.70 14.99
CA ARG A 59 -25.72 -2.17 15.27
C ARG A 59 -26.79 -3.26 15.29
N ASP A 60 -26.43 -4.50 14.99
CA ASP A 60 -27.34 -5.62 15.11
C ASP A 60 -27.86 -5.73 16.55
N GLU A 61 -29.18 -5.65 16.68
CA GLU A 61 -29.89 -5.58 17.96
C GLU A 61 -29.84 -6.93 18.69
N GLN A 62 -29.89 -8.04 17.94
CA GLN A 62 -29.75 -9.39 18.52
C GLN A 62 -28.38 -9.58 19.16
N THR A 63 -27.35 -9.01 18.55
CA THR A 63 -25.98 -9.11 19.03
C THR A 63 -25.75 -8.25 20.28
N ARG A 64 -26.53 -7.18 20.48
CA ARG A 64 -26.42 -6.29 21.66
C ARG A 64 -26.97 -6.90 22.95
N GLU A 65 -27.97 -7.76 22.83
CA GLU A 65 -28.57 -8.45 23.98
C GLU A 65 -27.73 -9.62 24.50
N LEU A 66 -26.72 -10.04 23.73
CA LEU A 66 -25.84 -11.15 24.11
C LEU A 66 -24.87 -10.76 25.25
N PRO A 67 -24.50 -11.72 26.11
CA PRO A 67 -23.40 -11.56 27.04
C PRO A 67 -22.12 -11.13 26.32
N ALA A 68 -21.31 -10.29 26.98
CA ALA A 68 -20.13 -9.66 26.36
C ALA A 68 -19.24 -10.67 25.61
N LEU A 69 -18.87 -11.79 26.24
CA LEU A 69 -18.01 -12.80 25.61
C LEU A 69 -18.64 -13.44 24.36
N GLN A 70 -19.95 -13.70 24.37
CA GLN A 70 -20.65 -14.31 23.24
C GLN A 70 -20.80 -13.30 22.09
N ARG A 71 -21.07 -12.05 22.43
CA ARG A 71 -21.12 -10.93 21.49
C ARG A 71 -19.80 -10.75 20.74
N GLU A 72 -18.68 -10.74 21.45
CA GLU A 72 -17.34 -10.58 20.85
C GLU A 72 -16.99 -11.76 19.92
N ARG A 73 -17.34 -12.99 20.32
CA ARG A 73 -17.16 -14.18 19.47
C ARG A 73 -18.01 -14.11 18.20
N LEU A 74 -19.23 -13.61 18.32
CA LEU A 74 -20.13 -13.45 17.18
C LEU A 74 -19.63 -12.36 16.22
N TRP A 75 -19.15 -11.23 16.74
CA TRP A 75 -18.48 -10.20 15.93
C TRP A 75 -17.26 -10.76 15.22
N ALA A 76 -16.38 -11.48 15.92
CA ALA A 76 -15.22 -12.13 15.31
C ALA A 76 -15.62 -13.03 14.13
N THR A 77 -16.69 -13.80 14.29
CA THR A 77 -17.22 -14.68 13.24
C THR A 77 -17.74 -13.88 12.04
N GLN A 78 -18.46 -12.77 12.28
CA GLN A 78 -18.98 -11.91 11.20
C GLN A 78 -17.85 -11.19 10.43
N PHE A 79 -16.81 -10.73 11.12
CA PHE A 79 -15.64 -10.12 10.49
C PHE A 79 -14.81 -11.14 9.70
N ALA A 80 -14.63 -12.35 10.23
CA ALA A 80 -13.95 -13.44 9.52
C ALA A 80 -14.68 -13.80 8.22
N ALA A 81 -16.02 -13.78 8.21
CA ALA A 81 -16.82 -13.98 7.00
C ALA A 81 -16.62 -12.87 5.95
N LEU A 82 -16.18 -11.67 6.36
CA LEU A 82 -15.79 -10.57 5.48
C LEU A 82 -14.31 -10.61 5.08
N GLY A 83 -13.55 -11.61 5.54
CA GLY A 83 -12.11 -11.70 5.32
C GLY A 83 -11.31 -10.67 6.10
N VAL A 84 -11.85 -10.16 7.20
CA VAL A 84 -11.18 -9.20 8.09
C VAL A 84 -10.90 -9.87 9.43
N ASP A 85 -9.65 -9.80 9.88
CA ASP A 85 -9.29 -10.23 11.21
C ASP A 85 -9.84 -9.25 12.25
N TYR A 86 -10.63 -9.77 13.19
CA TYR A 86 -11.15 -9.00 14.32
C TYR A 86 -10.23 -9.18 15.52
N ASP A 87 -9.52 -8.11 15.87
CA ASP A 87 -8.52 -8.07 16.94
C ASP A 87 -9.15 -7.98 18.33
N PHE A 88 -10.04 -8.93 18.63
CA PHE A 88 -10.50 -9.20 19.99
C PHE A 88 -9.91 -10.54 20.43
N PRO A 89 -9.31 -10.63 21.63
CA PRO A 89 -8.80 -11.89 22.15
C PRO A 89 -9.99 -12.83 22.45
N THR A 90 -10.44 -13.54 21.42
CA THR A 90 -11.47 -14.58 21.55
C THR A 90 -10.91 -15.83 22.22
N MET A 91 -9.56 -15.96 22.23
CA MET A 91 -8.78 -16.86 23.06
C MET A 91 -7.88 -16.05 23.98
N ASP A 92 -7.74 -16.50 25.23
CA ASP A 92 -6.71 -15.99 26.13
C ASP A 92 -5.35 -16.44 25.60
N LEU A 93 -4.69 -15.59 24.80
CA LEU A 93 -3.36 -15.89 24.25
C LEU A 93 -2.32 -16.09 25.38
N GLY A 94 -2.60 -15.62 26.60
CA GLY A 94 -1.81 -15.92 27.79
C GLY A 94 -1.78 -17.42 28.13
N SER A 95 -2.82 -18.19 27.80
CA SER A 95 -2.87 -19.64 28.06
C SER A 95 -2.18 -20.48 26.98
N VAL A 96 -1.96 -19.94 25.78
CA VAL A 96 -1.29 -20.63 24.66
C VAL A 96 0.23 -20.41 24.67
N VAL A 97 0.69 -19.30 25.28
CA VAL A 97 2.10 -18.90 25.34
C VAL A 97 2.87 -19.58 26.49
N THR A 98 2.31 -20.61 27.13
CA THR A 98 3.11 -21.54 27.95
C THR A 98 3.91 -22.50 27.05
N ARG A 99 4.73 -21.93 26.17
CA ARG A 99 5.75 -22.69 25.43
C ARG A 99 6.86 -22.96 26.45
N GLU A 100 6.76 -24.10 27.15
CA GLU A 100 7.88 -24.62 27.94
C GLU A 100 9.13 -24.56 27.06
N LYS A 101 10.14 -23.84 27.55
CA LYS A 101 11.46 -23.80 26.94
C LYS A 101 11.97 -25.24 26.92
N VAL A 102 11.89 -25.90 25.76
CA VAL A 102 12.67 -27.11 25.50
C VAL A 102 14.13 -26.68 25.58
N ALA A 103 14.80 -27.10 26.65
CA ALA A 103 16.21 -26.85 26.88
C ALA A 103 17.02 -27.40 25.69
N ALA A 104 17.89 -26.56 25.16
CA ALA A 104 18.94 -26.94 24.22
C ALA A 104 20.18 -27.41 24.98
#